data_AF-A0A660PCD2-F1
#
_entry.id   AF-A0A660PCD2-F1
#
_cell.length_a   1.000
_cell.length_b   1.000
_cell.length_c   1.000
_cell.angle_alpha   90.00
_cell.angle_beta   90.00
_cell.angle_gamma   90.00
#
_symmetry.space_group_name_H-M   'P 1'
#
loop_
_entity.id
_entity.type
_entity.pdbx_description
1 polymer ?
#
loop_
_entity_poly.entity_id
_entity_poly.type
_entity_poly.pdbx_seq_one_letter_code
_entity_poly.pdbx_strand_id
1 'polypeptide(L)'
;MHTKYFFIIPSQKTTIMYLIVILLLLFSTGKYSLADNTGKEKDVISIRAGFWGPTYLSFDEKKYDLETSLSSGINIDSHKENSYYTGFAIDLYRLHTKETDEGVSLLNFGFAIKRDYLLRNAGLTICPSLTVGLALKSELTFIGKSGHFTLKATVDIISKTDKPVSFLIEGGFFWIVAGMENKIKIYSFPAPILRAGLMF
;
A
#
# COMPACT_ATOMS: atom_id res chain seq x y z
N MET A 1 -6.04 1.98 38.36
CA MET A 1 -6.92 2.76 37.44
C MET A 1 -6.32 2.71 36.05
N HIS A 2 -6.89 1.93 35.13
CA HIS A 2 -6.44 1.88 33.74
C HIS A 2 -7.39 2.72 32.88
N THR A 3 -6.90 3.86 32.39
CA THR A 3 -7.60 4.72 31.44
C THR A 3 -7.63 4.01 30.09
N LYS A 4 -8.81 3.50 29.69
CA LYS A 4 -9.02 2.98 28.33
C LYS A 4 -9.21 4.16 27.39
N TYR A 5 -8.26 4.40 26.49
CA TYR A 5 -8.44 5.31 25.36
C TYR A 5 -9.39 4.66 24.36
N PHE A 6 -10.62 5.17 24.27
CA PHE A 6 -11.53 4.81 23.19
C PHE A 6 -11.09 5.56 21.92
N PHE A 7 -10.31 4.88 21.07
CA PHE A 7 -10.15 5.32 19.70
C PHE A 7 -11.46 5.02 18.97
N ILE A 8 -12.27 6.06 18.74
CA ILE A 8 -13.43 5.96 17.86
C ILE A 8 -12.87 5.83 16.45
N ILE A 9 -12.80 4.60 15.93
CA ILE A 9 -12.48 4.35 14.54
C ILE A 9 -13.70 4.83 13.72
N PRO A 10 -13.56 5.86 12.86
CA PRO A 10 -14.67 6.32 12.04
C PRO A 10 -15.16 5.19 11.14
N SER A 11 -16.47 5.12 10.92
CA SER A 11 -17.07 4.12 10.04
C SER A 11 -16.42 4.17 8.64
N GLN A 12 -16.40 3.05 7.92
CA GLN A 12 -15.83 2.98 6.56
C GLN A 12 -16.37 4.09 5.64
N LYS A 13 -17.66 4.43 5.76
CA LYS A 13 -18.30 5.52 5.01
C LYS A 13 -17.71 6.88 5.34
N THR A 14 -17.48 7.15 6.64
CA THR A 14 -16.91 8.42 7.11
C THR A 14 -15.46 8.57 6.64
N THR A 15 -14.69 7.49 6.65
CA THR A 15 -13.29 7.52 6.19
C THR A 15 -13.16 7.70 4.69
N ILE A 16 -14.01 7.03 3.89
CA ILE A 16 -14.09 7.25 2.44
C ILE A 16 -14.49 8.69 2.15
N MET A 17 -15.44 9.24 2.89
CA MET A 17 -15.86 10.63 2.74
C MET A 17 -14.73 11.61 3.07
N TYR A 18 -13.95 11.39 4.14
CA TYR A 18 -12.78 12.22 4.44
C TYR A 18 -11.71 12.11 3.35
N LEU A 19 -11.48 10.92 2.80
CA LEU A 19 -10.55 10.74 1.69
C LEU A 19 -11.02 11.52 0.44
N ILE A 20 -12.30 11.42 0.07
CA ILE A 20 -12.89 12.17 -1.05
C ILE A 20 -12.80 13.68 -0.80
N VAL A 21 -13.07 14.15 0.42
CA VAL A 21 -12.96 15.58 0.77
C VAL A 21 -11.51 16.06 0.69
N ILE A 22 -10.54 15.29 1.18
CA ILE A 22 -9.11 15.61 1.03
C ILE A 22 -8.74 15.65 -0.45
N LEU A 23 -9.18 14.67 -1.25
CA LEU A 23 -8.96 14.65 -2.70
C LEU A 23 -9.56 15.90 -3.38
N LEU A 24 -10.79 16.28 -3.06
CA LEU A 24 -11.46 17.47 -3.62
C LEU A 24 -10.79 18.78 -3.19
N LEU A 25 -10.30 18.86 -1.94
CA LEU A 25 -9.50 20.00 -1.46
C LEU A 25 -8.16 20.09 -2.21
N LEU A 26 -7.57 18.96 -2.59
CA LEU A 26 -6.34 18.91 -3.39
C LEU A 26 -6.59 19.34 -4.85
N PHE A 27 -7.71 18.94 -5.47
CA PHE A 27 -8.08 19.39 -6.82
C PHE A 27 -8.45 20.87 -6.88
N SER A 28 -9.05 21.42 -5.82
CA SER A 28 -9.46 22.83 -5.77
C SER A 28 -8.32 23.80 -5.45
N THR A 29 -7.20 23.31 -4.90
CA THR A 29 -6.01 24.11 -4.60
C THR A 29 -4.95 24.08 -5.72
N GLY A 30 -5.19 23.34 -6.80
CA GLY A 30 -4.34 23.22 -7.98
C GLY A 30 -4.34 24.45 -8.89
N LYS A 31 -4.04 25.63 -8.35
CA LYS A 31 -3.55 26.76 -9.15
C LYS A 31 -2.07 26.95 -8.81
N TYR A 32 -1.25 26.79 -9.85
CA TYR A 32 0.20 27.03 -9.91
C TYR A 32 1.10 25.94 -9.34
N SER A 33 1.79 25.23 -10.23
CA SER A 33 3.25 25.19 -10.23
C SER A 33 3.77 24.53 -11.52
N LEU A 34 4.64 25.25 -12.23
CA LEU A 34 5.59 24.70 -13.19
C LEU A 34 6.76 24.14 -12.36
N ALA A 35 6.78 22.83 -12.09
CA ALA A 35 7.87 22.20 -11.34
C ALA A 35 8.66 21.23 -12.24
N ASP A 36 9.71 21.76 -12.88
CA ASP A 36 10.64 21.04 -13.77
C ASP A 36 11.79 20.35 -12.99
N ASN A 37 11.64 20.11 -11.68
CA ASN A 37 12.77 19.74 -10.80
C ASN A 37 12.66 18.45 -9.98
N THR A 38 11.59 17.67 -10.11
CA THR A 38 11.47 16.36 -9.41
C THR A 38 12.08 15.19 -10.19
N GLY A 39 13.00 15.43 -11.13
CA GLY A 39 13.46 14.42 -12.10
C GLY A 39 14.97 14.22 -12.25
N LYS A 40 15.80 14.64 -11.30
CA LYS A 40 17.26 14.40 -11.38
C LYS A 40 17.77 13.63 -10.15
N GLU A 41 18.05 12.35 -10.37
CA GLU A 41 19.05 11.53 -9.66
C GLU A 41 19.03 11.57 -8.13
N LYS A 42 17.85 11.41 -7.51
CA LYS A 42 17.78 11.27 -6.05
C LYS A 42 16.96 10.06 -5.66
N ASP A 43 17.43 9.37 -4.63
CA ASP A 43 16.64 8.38 -3.92
C ASP A 43 15.47 9.11 -3.25
N VAL A 44 14.27 8.59 -3.43
CA VAL A 44 13.04 9.14 -2.84
C VAL A 44 12.51 8.20 -1.78
N ILE A 45 12.04 8.76 -0.67
CA ILE A 45 11.43 8.00 0.41
C ILE A 45 9.94 8.32 0.42
N SER A 46 9.09 7.31 0.45
CA SER A 46 7.66 7.50 0.62
C SER A 46 7.11 6.76 1.83
N ILE A 47 6.14 7.39 2.48
CA ILE A 47 5.40 6.82 3.62
C ILE A 47 3.91 6.90 3.25
N ARG A 48 3.19 5.79 3.43
CA ARG A 48 1.78 5.67 3.05
C ARG A 48 0.96 4.88 4.04
N ALA A 49 -0.31 5.24 4.15
CA ALA A 49 -1.31 4.56 4.94
C ALA A 49 -2.67 4.58 4.24
N GLY A 50 -3.50 3.60 4.54
CA GLY A 50 -4.84 3.52 3.98
C GLY A 50 -5.41 2.13 4.19
N PHE A 51 -6.03 1.59 3.15
CA PHE A 51 -6.81 0.38 3.23
C PHE A 51 -6.37 -0.63 2.19
N TRP A 52 -6.48 -1.90 2.59
CA TRP A 52 -6.58 -3.00 1.64
C TRP A 52 -7.98 -3.59 1.80
N GLY A 53 -8.63 -3.89 0.68
CA GLY A 53 -10.03 -4.28 0.63
C GLY A 53 -10.24 -5.78 0.83
N PRO A 54 -11.51 -6.21 0.73
CA PRO A 54 -11.87 -7.57 1.05
C PRO A 54 -11.22 -8.53 0.05
N THR A 55 -10.82 -9.69 0.55
CA THR A 55 -10.32 -10.78 -0.30
C THR A 55 -10.63 -12.12 0.33
N TYR A 56 -10.56 -13.15 -0.50
CA TYR A 56 -10.63 -14.53 -0.09
C TYR A 56 -9.23 -15.12 -0.05
N LEU A 57 -8.91 -15.79 1.03
CA LEU A 57 -7.64 -16.47 1.24
C LEU A 57 -7.90 -17.87 1.77
N SER A 58 -7.27 -18.88 1.16
CA SER A 58 -7.33 -20.25 1.63
C SER A 58 -5.94 -20.79 1.90
N PHE A 59 -5.77 -21.38 3.09
CA PHE A 59 -4.57 -22.08 3.53
C PHE A 59 -4.97 -23.48 3.97
N ASP A 60 -4.36 -24.52 3.40
CA ASP A 60 -4.57 -25.91 3.83
C ASP A 60 -6.05 -26.27 3.96
N GLU A 61 -6.83 -25.90 2.95
CA GLU A 61 -8.28 -26.13 2.84
C GLU A 61 -9.15 -25.30 3.83
N LYS A 62 -8.54 -24.60 4.79
CA LYS A 62 -9.22 -23.57 5.57
C LYS A 62 -9.45 -22.34 4.71
N LYS A 63 -10.63 -21.74 4.84
CA LYS A 63 -11.07 -20.59 4.07
C LYS A 63 -11.18 -19.39 5.01
N TYR A 64 -10.66 -18.25 4.57
CA TYR A 64 -10.68 -17.01 5.30
C TYR A 64 -11.26 -15.93 4.40
N ASP A 65 -12.45 -15.47 4.76
CA ASP A 65 -13.02 -14.25 4.19
C ASP A 65 -12.47 -13.06 4.97
N LEU A 66 -11.57 -12.32 4.32
CA LEU A 66 -10.91 -11.17 4.91
C LEU A 66 -11.71 -9.91 4.59
N GLU A 67 -11.91 -9.10 5.63
CA GLU A 67 -12.55 -7.79 5.48
C GLU A 67 -11.53 -6.71 5.10
N THR A 68 -12.07 -5.57 4.62
CA THR A 68 -11.28 -4.35 4.47
C THR A 68 -10.60 -4.01 5.77
N SER A 69 -9.30 -3.76 5.72
CA SER A 69 -8.54 -3.38 6.92
C SER A 69 -7.47 -2.34 6.61
N LEU A 70 -6.75 -1.95 7.65
CA LEU A 70 -5.68 -0.96 7.55
C LEU A 70 -4.42 -1.56 6.92
N SER A 71 -3.77 -0.73 6.12
CA SER A 71 -2.44 -1.00 5.57
C SER A 71 -1.57 0.24 5.69
N SER A 72 -0.29 0.04 5.97
CA SER A 72 0.71 1.09 5.96
C SER A 72 1.98 0.59 5.30
N GLY A 73 2.84 1.50 4.86
CA GLY A 73 4.12 1.09 4.30
C GLY A 73 5.07 2.24 4.09
N ILE A 74 6.34 1.88 3.96
CA ILE A 74 7.44 2.76 3.64
C ILE A 74 8.10 2.20 2.37
N ASN A 75 8.52 3.08 1.48
CA ASN A 75 9.26 2.72 0.27
C ASN A 75 10.48 3.60 0.12
N ILE A 76 11.56 3.02 -0.39
CA ILE A 76 12.75 3.74 -0.81
C ILE A 76 12.98 3.39 -2.26
N ASP A 77 12.81 4.35 -3.17
CA ASP A 77 12.98 4.17 -4.61
C ASP A 77 14.21 4.92 -5.09
N SER A 78 15.08 4.22 -5.83
CA SER A 78 16.21 4.83 -6.52
C SER A 78 15.84 5.08 -7.98
N HIS A 79 16.01 6.32 -8.44
CA HIS A 79 15.86 6.67 -9.86
C HIS A 79 16.90 5.92 -10.70
N LYS A 80 16.44 5.30 -11.79
CA LYS A 80 17.27 4.66 -12.82
C LYS A 80 17.10 5.38 -14.16
N GLU A 81 17.98 5.11 -15.10
CA GLU A 81 17.90 5.71 -16.43
C GLU A 81 16.55 5.41 -17.13
N ASN A 82 16.15 6.27 -18.07
CA ASN A 82 14.94 6.13 -18.89
C ASN A 82 13.61 6.13 -18.13
N SER A 83 13.50 6.92 -17.05
CA SER A 83 12.26 7.09 -16.28
C SER A 83 11.79 5.83 -15.54
N TYR A 84 12.72 4.93 -15.23
CA TYR A 84 12.47 3.75 -14.41
C TYR A 84 12.95 3.97 -12.97
N TYR A 85 12.29 3.33 -12.03
CA TYR A 85 12.69 3.31 -10.63
C TYR A 85 12.71 1.88 -10.14
N THR A 86 13.64 1.60 -9.24
CA THR A 86 13.68 0.35 -8.50
C THR A 86 13.78 0.67 -7.03
N GLY A 87 13.06 -0.05 -6.19
CA GLY A 87 13.02 0.26 -4.78
C GLY A 87 12.68 -0.91 -3.90
N PHE A 88 12.78 -0.67 -2.60
CA PHE A 88 12.36 -1.62 -1.57
C PHE A 88 11.19 -1.06 -0.78
N ALA A 89 10.15 -1.87 -0.63
CA ALA A 89 8.95 -1.58 0.12
C ALA A 89 8.90 -2.43 1.39
N ILE A 90 8.52 -1.83 2.50
CA ILE A 90 8.10 -2.54 3.71
C ILE A 90 6.66 -2.14 3.98
N ASP A 91 5.74 -3.09 3.82
CA ASP A 91 4.31 -2.87 4.00
C ASP A 91 3.80 -3.70 5.19
N LEU A 92 2.97 -3.10 6.04
CA LEU A 92 2.26 -3.77 7.11
C LEU A 92 0.77 -3.82 6.76
N TYR A 93 0.21 -5.02 6.74
CA TYR A 93 -1.23 -5.25 6.52
C TYR A 93 -1.84 -5.86 7.76
N ARG A 94 -2.99 -5.35 8.19
CA ARG A 94 -3.81 -6.02 9.20
C ARG A 94 -4.83 -6.89 8.47
N LEU A 95 -4.85 -8.18 8.76
CA LEU A 95 -5.85 -9.12 8.29
C LEU A 95 -6.93 -9.19 9.36
N HIS A 96 -8.19 -9.00 8.98
CA HIS A 96 -9.33 -9.18 9.87
C HIS A 96 -10.26 -10.22 9.26
N THR A 97 -10.54 -11.28 10.00
CA THR A 97 -11.48 -12.32 9.54
C THR A 97 -12.88 -11.94 9.99
N LYS A 98 -13.89 -12.27 9.16
CA LYS A 98 -15.30 -12.07 9.52
C LYS A 98 -15.77 -12.92 10.70
N GLU A 99 -15.15 -14.08 10.87
CA GLU A 99 -15.68 -15.14 11.74
C GLU A 99 -15.16 -15.06 13.18
N THR A 100 -13.93 -14.60 13.40
CA THR A 100 -13.27 -14.71 14.72
C THR A 100 -13.00 -13.37 15.41
N ASP A 101 -13.23 -12.22 14.77
CA ASP A 101 -12.81 -10.87 15.25
C ASP A 101 -11.29 -10.79 15.56
N GLU A 102 -10.52 -11.82 15.20
CA GLU A 102 -9.08 -11.88 15.43
C GLU A 102 -8.34 -11.14 14.31
N GLY A 103 -7.48 -10.21 14.71
CA GLY A 103 -6.63 -9.45 13.81
C GLY A 103 -5.24 -10.07 13.71
N VAL A 104 -4.87 -10.56 12.52
CA VAL A 104 -3.49 -10.99 12.23
C VAL A 104 -2.74 -9.85 11.56
N SER A 105 -1.43 -9.72 11.79
CA SER A 105 -0.61 -8.77 11.04
C SER A 105 0.30 -9.50 10.06
N LEU A 106 0.39 -8.97 8.85
CA LEU A 106 1.23 -9.46 7.77
C LEU A 106 2.26 -8.38 7.43
N LEU A 107 3.53 -8.69 7.65
CA LEU A 107 4.65 -7.81 7.32
C LEU A 107 5.27 -8.24 5.99
N ASN A 108 5.17 -7.41 4.96
CA ASN A 108 5.63 -7.68 3.61
C ASN A 108 6.89 -6.88 3.27
N PHE A 109 7.94 -7.57 2.85
CA PHE A 109 9.16 -6.98 2.29
C PHE A 109 9.13 -7.19 0.78
N GLY A 110 9.06 -6.11 0.01
CA GLY A 110 8.92 -6.14 -1.44
C GLY A 110 10.08 -5.44 -2.15
N PHE A 111 10.42 -5.95 -3.33
CA PHE A 111 11.21 -5.25 -4.33
C PHE A 111 10.27 -4.74 -5.43
N ALA A 112 10.30 -3.44 -5.69
CA ALA A 112 9.41 -2.75 -6.62
C ALA A 112 10.19 -2.28 -7.86
N ILE A 113 9.55 -2.40 -9.02
CA ILE A 113 9.94 -1.77 -10.27
C ILE A 113 8.82 -0.83 -10.68
N LYS A 114 9.14 0.44 -10.94
CA LYS A 114 8.19 1.45 -11.36
C LYS A 114 8.64 2.14 -12.63
N ARG A 115 7.69 2.76 -13.32
CA ARG A 115 7.96 3.59 -14.50
C ARG A 115 7.17 4.88 -14.41
N ASP A 116 7.82 6.01 -14.62
CA ASP A 116 7.18 7.32 -14.62
C ASP A 116 6.52 7.63 -15.95
N TYR A 117 5.27 8.07 -15.87
CA TYR A 117 4.53 8.70 -16.94
C TYR A 117 4.12 10.10 -16.50
N LEU A 118 4.77 11.09 -17.11
CA LEU A 118 4.50 12.51 -16.88
C LEU A 118 3.24 12.95 -17.61
N LEU A 119 2.21 13.37 -16.86
CA LEU A 119 1.09 14.11 -17.43
C LEU A 119 1.47 15.59 -17.50
N ARG A 120 1.93 16.02 -18.68
CA ARG A 120 2.53 17.34 -18.93
C ARG A 120 1.69 18.55 -18.51
N ASN A 121 0.38 18.41 -18.33
CA ASN A 121 -0.52 19.55 -18.09
C ASN A 121 -1.05 19.68 -16.65
N ALA A 122 -0.76 18.75 -15.73
CA ALA A 122 -1.45 18.69 -14.44
C ALA A 122 -0.54 18.78 -13.20
N GLY A 123 0.79 18.85 -13.35
CA GLY A 123 1.69 18.74 -12.20
C GLY A 123 1.55 17.38 -11.48
N LEU A 124 1.08 16.36 -12.20
CA LEU A 124 0.87 15.01 -11.70
C LEU A 124 1.77 14.04 -12.46
N THR A 125 2.30 13.06 -11.74
CA THR A 125 3.02 11.92 -12.32
C THR A 125 2.27 10.65 -12.00
N ILE A 126 2.13 9.79 -13.00
CA ILE A 126 1.51 8.47 -12.84
C ILE A 126 2.63 7.45 -12.94
N CYS A 127 2.78 6.63 -11.90
CA CYS A 127 3.85 5.66 -11.77
C CYS A 127 3.25 4.26 -11.58
N PRO A 128 2.90 3.53 -12.65
CA PRO A 128 2.65 2.11 -12.55
C PRO A 128 3.86 1.40 -11.94
N SER A 129 3.57 0.43 -11.07
CA SER A 129 4.52 -0.30 -10.25
C SER A 129 4.14 -1.76 -10.18
N LEU A 130 5.16 -2.63 -10.28
CA LEU A 130 5.05 -4.04 -9.97
C LEU A 130 6.02 -4.35 -8.83
N THR A 131 5.54 -5.04 -7.81
CA THR A 131 6.32 -5.41 -6.63
C THR A 131 6.21 -6.89 -6.38
N VAL A 132 7.35 -7.56 -6.23
CA VAL A 132 7.43 -8.95 -5.79
C VAL A 132 7.97 -8.95 -4.37
N GLY A 133 7.42 -9.78 -3.48
CA GLY A 133 7.78 -9.71 -2.07
C GLY A 133 7.68 -11.02 -1.32
N LEU A 134 8.13 -10.92 -0.07
CA LEU A 134 8.07 -11.94 0.95
C LEU A 134 7.31 -11.37 2.15
N ALA A 135 6.19 -11.98 2.48
CA ALA A 135 5.39 -11.62 3.62
C ALA A 135 5.53 -12.64 4.76
N LEU A 136 5.75 -12.11 5.96
CA LEU A 136 5.82 -12.87 7.20
C LEU A 136 4.52 -12.65 7.97
N LYS A 137 3.84 -13.75 8.28
CA LYS A 137 2.66 -13.72 9.15
C LYS A 137 3.13 -13.63 10.60
N SER A 138 2.76 -12.56 11.29
CA SER A 138 2.96 -12.43 12.73
C SER A 138 1.68 -12.82 13.44
N GLU A 139 1.57 -14.09 13.84
CA GLU A 139 0.53 -14.51 14.78
C GLU A 139 0.97 -14.23 16.22
N LEU A 140 0.14 -13.49 16.96
CA LEU A 140 0.00 -13.74 18.38
C LEU A 140 -0.85 -15.01 18.46
N THR A 141 -0.24 -16.11 18.89
CA THR A 141 -0.87 -17.40 19.25
C THR A 141 -1.49 -18.22 18.11
N PHE A 142 -0.71 -19.20 17.62
CA PHE A 142 -1.03 -20.64 17.50
C PHE A 142 -0.71 -21.38 16.18
N ILE A 143 -0.17 -20.75 15.15
CA ILE A 143 0.31 -21.43 13.94
C ILE A 143 1.67 -20.81 13.55
N GLY A 144 2.63 -21.65 13.17
CA GLY A 144 4.04 -21.29 13.01
C GLY A 144 4.31 -20.09 12.11
N LYS A 145 5.55 -19.55 12.18
CA LYS A 145 6.03 -18.48 11.30
C LYS A 145 6.01 -18.95 9.84
N SER A 146 4.90 -18.73 9.13
CA SER A 146 4.79 -19.03 7.71
C SER A 146 5.22 -17.84 6.87
N GLY A 147 6.20 -18.06 6.00
CA GLY A 147 6.57 -17.11 4.95
C GLY A 147 5.72 -17.31 3.70
N HIS A 148 5.38 -16.21 3.02
CA HIS A 148 4.57 -16.23 1.81
C HIS A 148 5.17 -15.34 0.72
N PHE A 149 5.17 -15.82 -0.52
CA PHE A 149 5.47 -15.00 -1.68
C PHE A 149 4.28 -14.12 -2.03
N THR A 150 4.55 -12.86 -2.31
CA THR A 150 3.52 -11.86 -2.63
C THR A 150 3.80 -11.17 -3.95
N LEU A 151 2.71 -10.70 -4.57
CA LEU A 151 2.73 -9.87 -5.75
C LEU A 151 1.84 -8.66 -5.49
N LYS A 152 2.32 -7.48 -5.86
CA LYS A 152 1.54 -6.23 -5.79
C LYS A 152 1.69 -5.47 -7.10
N ALA A 153 0.57 -5.10 -7.69
CA ALA A 153 0.52 -4.30 -8.91
C ALA A 153 -0.24 -3.01 -8.58
N THR A 154 0.43 -1.86 -8.67
CA THR A 154 -0.13 -0.57 -8.24
C THR A 154 0.13 0.52 -9.26
N VAL A 155 -0.60 1.61 -9.11
CA VAL A 155 -0.36 2.88 -9.77
C VAL A 155 -0.25 3.94 -8.67
N ASP A 156 0.91 4.58 -8.60
CA ASP A 156 1.10 5.75 -7.74
C ASP A 156 0.75 7.01 -8.56
N ILE A 157 -0.11 7.88 -8.02
CA ILE A 157 -0.38 9.22 -8.55
C ILE A 157 0.31 10.21 -7.62
N ILE A 158 1.29 10.93 -8.13
CA ILE A 158 2.19 11.79 -7.37
C ILE A 158 1.96 13.24 -7.79
N SER A 159 1.66 14.11 -6.82
CA SER A 159 1.63 15.54 -7.03
C SER A 159 3.04 16.10 -7.00
N LYS A 160 3.48 16.67 -8.13
CA LYS A 160 4.74 17.40 -8.22
C LYS A 160 4.54 18.78 -7.62
N THR A 161 5.30 19.06 -6.58
CA THR A 161 5.38 20.40 -5.99
C THR A 161 6.83 20.87 -6.01
N ASP A 162 7.05 22.19 -5.96
CA ASP A 162 8.40 22.76 -5.80
C ASP A 162 8.98 22.54 -4.39
N LYS A 163 8.21 21.96 -3.48
CA LYS A 163 8.60 21.69 -2.10
C LYS A 163 9.29 20.33 -2.02
N PRO A 164 10.14 20.10 -0.99
CA PRO A 164 10.79 18.81 -0.76
C PRO A 164 9.82 17.69 -0.34
N VAL A 165 8.51 17.90 -0.48
CA VAL A 165 7.47 16.94 -0.11
C VAL A 165 6.43 16.92 -1.21
N SER A 166 6.13 15.73 -1.71
CA SER A 166 5.10 15.46 -2.70
C SER A 166 4.00 14.60 -2.10
N PHE A 167 2.74 14.86 -2.46
CA PHE A 167 1.63 13.98 -2.08
C PHE A 167 1.56 12.79 -3.01
N LEU A 168 1.24 11.61 -2.48
CA LEU A 168 1.04 10.40 -3.29
C LEU A 168 -0.27 9.69 -2.93
N ILE A 169 -0.88 9.10 -3.95
CA ILE A 169 -2.00 8.20 -3.83
C ILE A 169 -1.60 6.91 -4.53
N GLU A 170 -1.64 5.78 -3.83
CA GLU A 170 -1.41 4.47 -4.41
C GLU A 170 -2.76 3.75 -4.54
N GLY A 171 -3.08 3.28 -5.75
CA GLY A 171 -4.21 2.39 -6.01
C GLY A 171 -3.74 1.12 -6.72
N GLY A 172 -4.31 -0.03 -6.40
CA GLY A 172 -3.95 -1.27 -7.10
C GLY A 172 -4.44 -2.54 -6.44
N PHE A 173 -3.64 -3.60 -6.56
CA PHE A 173 -3.95 -4.93 -6.06
C PHE A 173 -2.75 -5.56 -5.35
N PHE A 174 -3.01 -6.33 -4.31
CA PHE A 174 -2.03 -7.15 -3.58
C PHE A 174 -2.50 -8.58 -3.48
N TRP A 175 -1.56 -9.50 -3.58
CA TRP A 175 -1.84 -10.91 -3.78
C TRP A 175 -0.82 -11.78 -3.05
N ILE A 176 -1.29 -12.86 -2.41
CA ILE A 176 -0.44 -13.88 -1.79
C ILE A 176 -0.37 -15.08 -2.72
N VAL A 177 0.74 -15.23 -3.43
CA VAL A 177 0.83 -16.13 -4.58
C VAL A 177 1.22 -17.55 -4.18
N ALA A 178 2.12 -17.72 -3.21
CA ALA A 178 2.61 -19.04 -2.80
C ALA A 178 3.11 -19.06 -1.35
N GLY A 179 3.04 -20.22 -0.70
CA GLY A 179 3.65 -20.45 0.61
C GLY A 179 5.10 -20.87 0.44
N MET A 180 5.98 -20.48 1.36
CA MET A 180 7.39 -20.89 1.31
C MET A 180 7.61 -22.36 1.72
N GLU A 181 6.66 -22.94 2.46
CA GLU A 181 6.74 -24.35 2.89
C GLU A 181 5.94 -25.25 1.94
N ASN A 182 6.57 -26.33 1.46
CA ASN A 182 6.06 -27.31 0.47
C ASN A 182 4.74 -28.02 0.83
N LYS A 183 4.10 -27.66 1.95
CA LYS A 183 2.83 -28.24 2.40
C LYS A 183 1.65 -27.29 2.26
N ILE A 184 1.90 -25.98 2.08
CA ILE A 184 0.84 -24.98 2.15
C ILE A 184 0.26 -24.71 0.77
N LYS A 185 -0.92 -25.28 0.48
CA LYS A 185 -1.70 -24.90 -0.71
C LYS A 185 -2.35 -23.54 -0.44
N ILE A 186 -1.96 -22.53 -1.22
CA ILE A 186 -2.55 -21.19 -1.14
C ILE A 186 -3.43 -20.96 -2.35
N TYR A 187 -4.67 -20.55 -2.09
CA TYR A 187 -5.52 -19.91 -3.08
C TYR A 187 -5.90 -18.54 -2.54
N SER A 188 -5.57 -17.50 -3.29
CA SER A 188 -5.94 -16.14 -2.93
C SER A 188 -6.49 -15.41 -4.14
N PHE A 189 -7.37 -14.43 -3.91
CA PHE A 189 -7.76 -13.44 -4.90
C PHE A 189 -7.03 -12.11 -4.64
N PRO A 190 -6.85 -11.26 -5.66
CA PRO A 190 -6.15 -10.01 -5.47
C PRO A 190 -7.00 -9.09 -4.60
N ALA A 191 -6.46 -8.66 -3.47
CA ALA A 191 -7.08 -7.67 -2.60
C ALA A 191 -6.83 -6.28 -3.20
N PRO A 192 -7.86 -5.46 -3.41
CA PRO A 192 -7.64 -4.08 -3.86
C PRO A 192 -6.92 -3.29 -2.76
N ILE A 193 -6.07 -2.35 -3.13
CA ILE A 193 -5.38 -1.44 -2.21
C ILE A 193 -5.68 0.00 -2.61
N LEU A 194 -5.92 0.83 -1.60
CA LEU A 194 -5.97 2.28 -1.74
C LEU A 194 -5.28 2.95 -0.55
N ARG A 195 -4.19 3.67 -0.81
CA ARG A 195 -3.40 4.36 0.21
C ARG A 195 -3.10 5.78 -0.20
N ALA A 196 -2.91 6.65 0.78
CA ALA A 196 -2.42 8.01 0.59
C ALA A 196 -1.16 8.22 1.44
N GLY A 197 -0.30 9.13 1.01
CA GLY A 197 1.00 9.31 1.63
C GLY A 197 1.76 10.55 1.19
N LEU A 198 3.00 10.60 1.65
CA LEU A 198 3.97 11.65 1.36
C LEU A 198 5.25 11.04 0.82
N MET A 199 5.89 11.74 -0.12
CA MET A 199 7.17 11.41 -0.74
C MET A 199 8.15 12.56 -0.50
N PHE A 200 9.38 12.23 -0.12
CA PHE A 200 10.48 13.14 0.22
C PHE A 200 11.67 12.92 -0.71
#